data_AF-A0A6I9PDB3-F1
#
_entry.id   AF-A0A6I9PDB3-F1
#
_cell.length_a   1.000
_cell.length_b   1.000
_cell.length_c   1.000
_cell.angle_alpha   90.00
_cell.angle_beta   90.00
_cell.angle_gamma   90.00
#
_symmetry.space_group_name_H-M   'P 1'
#
loop_
_entity.id
_entity.type
_entity.pdbx_description
1 polymer ?
#
loop_
_entity_poly.entity_id
_entity_poly.type
_entity_poly.pdbx_seq_one_letter_code
_entity_poly.pdbx_strand_id
1 'polypeptide(L)'
;MKLYCLLLLLSISSSTVPLVTSGRAQSTTVPTSALTTAASPAEAKSRFAMLDDVRLLANGLLQLGQSLREFVHKTKGQINDIFQKLNIFDRSFYQLSVVTSEIKEEEEELKKTTSFLKTNNEEIKNLSMEINSKINGILQERTQLQSKVGNLEERLQGLSQRIIPAEQLSEITALREVIESQEKTINNLLVAVKEQHDQLDNQKTNIKRLEEKLNYDSFQDAIDKPMDSVPADMFEYLTGNSTDLDVNDLPRDCSELFTKGEANSGIYVIKPSESEPFKVYCEMGSDGGSTVIQRRVDDSLDFEQLWEKYEKGFGDLEKNFWLGLKKIHSFTQQGAYVLRVDLEDWKEGNHWAEYSFTLEGPSMGYSLYVSNYSGDLPDAMANSTGMRFSTTDRNNENHRNSNCSRSYTGGWWFNACRETNLNGRYLWLRAKGRSMRRKGIHWKPGTGPSYSLKTTKMTLRSAPAADGFK
;
A
#
# COMPACT_ATOMS: atom_id res chain seq x y z
N MET A 1 -40.92 8.78 0.30
CA MET A 1 -41.57 8.03 1.40
C MET A 1 -40.63 8.02 2.60
N LYS A 2 -41.12 7.90 3.85
CA LYS A 2 -40.34 8.07 5.10
C LYS A 2 -39.70 9.46 5.30
N LEU A 3 -40.55 10.48 5.43
CA LEU A 3 -40.23 11.76 6.10
C LEU A 3 -41.29 12.07 7.17
N TYR A 4 -41.53 11.11 8.06
CA TYR A 4 -42.56 11.14 9.11
C TYR A 4 -42.12 10.23 10.26
N CYS A 5 -41.60 10.80 11.37
CA CYS A 5 -41.45 10.13 12.68
C CYS A 5 -40.87 11.01 13.82
N LEU A 6 -40.52 12.29 13.59
CA LEU A 6 -39.76 13.10 14.56
C LEU A 6 -40.27 14.54 14.75
N LEU A 7 -41.60 14.73 14.62
CA LEU A 7 -42.27 16.03 14.79
C LEU A 7 -43.60 15.95 15.57
N LEU A 8 -43.75 14.93 16.42
CA LEU A 8 -44.89 14.76 17.33
C LEU A 8 -44.39 14.40 18.73
N LEU A 9 -44.29 15.42 19.60
CA LEU A 9 -44.58 15.42 21.05
C LEU A 9 -44.10 16.74 21.69
N LEU A 10 -44.66 17.86 21.22
CA LEU A 10 -44.59 19.17 21.88
C LEU A 10 -45.97 19.84 21.79
N SER A 11 -46.30 20.66 22.80
CA SER A 11 -47.59 21.34 23.05
C SER A 11 -48.75 20.47 23.54
N ILE A 12 -49.77 21.14 24.13
CA ILE A 12 -50.92 20.62 24.88
C ILE A 12 -50.53 20.04 26.28
N SER A 13 -51.06 20.51 27.41
CA SER A 13 -51.76 21.78 27.75
C SER A 13 -51.72 22.02 29.26
N SER A 14 -52.00 23.25 29.71
CA SER A 14 -52.00 23.66 31.12
C SER A 14 -53.38 23.61 31.78
N SER A 15 -53.52 23.05 32.99
CA SER A 15 -54.67 23.28 33.88
C SER A 15 -54.41 22.96 35.37
N THR A 16 -55.26 23.50 36.23
CA THR A 16 -55.10 23.77 37.68
C THR A 16 -55.52 22.67 38.66
N VAL A 17 -54.80 22.59 39.80
CA VAL A 17 -55.24 22.30 41.21
C VAL A 17 -56.72 21.95 41.41
N PRO A 18 -57.11 20.70 41.79
CA PRO A 18 -57.42 20.25 43.19
C PRO A 18 -56.46 20.38 44.40
N LEU A 19 -57.06 20.40 45.60
CA LEU A 19 -56.55 20.14 46.98
C LEU A 19 -57.71 19.45 47.77
N VAL A 20 -57.46 18.92 49.00
CA VAL A 20 -58.41 18.77 50.16
C VAL A 20 -58.69 17.34 50.72
N THR A 21 -57.93 16.95 51.78
CA THR A 21 -58.35 16.16 53.00
C THR A 21 -58.81 14.67 52.82
N SER A 22 -59.14 13.84 53.85
CA SER A 22 -59.40 14.06 55.30
C SER A 22 -59.25 12.78 56.20
N GLY A 23 -59.33 12.95 57.54
CA GLY A 23 -59.54 11.90 58.57
C GLY A 23 -58.33 11.60 59.48
N ARG A 24 -58.26 11.86 60.81
CA ARG A 24 -59.12 12.40 61.91
C ARG A 24 -59.68 11.39 62.96
N ALA A 25 -59.09 11.41 64.16
CA ALA A 25 -59.70 11.25 65.50
C ALA A 25 -58.75 11.92 66.54
N GLN A 26 -59.12 12.96 67.31
CA GLN A 26 -59.88 12.99 68.59
C GLN A 26 -59.12 12.36 69.79
N SER A 27 -59.01 12.97 70.99
CA SER A 27 -59.42 14.29 71.55
C SER A 27 -58.50 14.65 72.78
N THR A 28 -58.74 15.52 73.80
CA THR A 28 -59.92 16.24 74.36
C THR A 28 -59.50 17.45 75.24
N THR A 29 -60.31 18.53 75.23
CA THR A 29 -60.64 19.56 76.27
C THR A 29 -59.66 20.12 77.35
N VAL A 30 -59.74 21.46 77.51
CA VAL A 30 -59.36 22.38 78.62
C VAL A 30 -60.42 22.38 79.78
N PRO A 31 -60.41 23.22 80.88
CA PRO A 31 -59.59 24.40 81.27
C PRO A 31 -59.17 24.53 82.79
N THR A 32 -58.71 25.75 83.17
CA THR A 32 -58.96 26.52 84.44
C THR A 32 -57.94 26.59 85.60
N SER A 33 -57.37 27.81 85.74
CA SER A 33 -57.15 28.63 86.96
C SER A 33 -56.48 28.10 88.26
N ALA A 34 -55.39 28.80 88.60
CA ALA A 34 -55.06 29.36 89.93
C ALA A 34 -54.88 28.46 91.16
N LEU A 35 -53.73 28.62 91.81
CA LEU A 35 -53.55 28.31 93.24
C LEU A 35 -52.80 29.46 93.93
N THR A 36 -53.40 30.03 94.97
CA THR A 36 -52.77 30.98 95.90
C THR A 36 -52.17 30.23 97.09
N THR A 37 -50.92 30.54 97.44
CA THR A 37 -50.44 30.73 98.83
C THR A 37 -48.96 31.13 98.81
N ALA A 38 -48.48 31.75 99.89
CA ALA A 38 -47.12 32.27 99.98
C ALA A 38 -46.29 31.52 101.03
N ALA A 39 -45.03 31.23 100.68
CA ALA A 39 -43.96 30.93 101.62
C ALA A 39 -42.61 31.32 101.00
N SER A 40 -41.72 31.88 101.82
CA SER A 40 -40.30 32.12 101.53
C SER A 40 -39.45 31.29 102.51
N PRO A 41 -38.10 31.22 102.41
CA PRO A 41 -37.19 31.83 101.43
C PRO A 41 -36.22 30.80 100.80
N ALA A 42 -35.07 31.28 100.29
CA ALA A 42 -33.81 30.56 100.03
C ALA A 42 -33.77 29.48 98.91
N GLU A 43 -33.25 29.85 97.74
CA GLU A 43 -31.88 29.47 97.29
C GLU A 43 -31.57 30.05 95.90
N ALA A 44 -30.37 30.60 95.70
CA ALA A 44 -29.94 31.16 94.42
C ALA A 44 -29.41 30.07 93.47
N LYS A 45 -30.29 29.27 92.86
CA LYS A 45 -29.90 28.26 91.86
C LYS A 45 -29.66 28.88 90.48
N SER A 46 -28.64 28.34 89.80
CA SER A 46 -28.03 28.87 88.57
C SER A 46 -29.04 29.13 87.44
N ARG A 47 -28.88 30.26 86.74
CA ARG A 47 -29.53 30.52 85.43
C ARG A 47 -28.74 29.98 84.23
N PHE A 48 -27.58 29.36 84.47
CA PHE A 48 -26.71 28.78 83.45
C PHE A 48 -26.87 27.26 83.42
N ALA A 49 -26.93 26.68 82.21
CA ALA A 49 -26.91 25.24 81.99
C ALA A 49 -25.63 24.60 82.56
N MET A 50 -25.67 23.31 82.88
CA MET A 50 -24.49 22.63 83.41
C MET A 50 -23.39 22.55 82.35
N LEU A 51 -22.13 22.67 82.79
CA LEU A 51 -20.98 22.77 81.89
C LEU A 51 -20.87 21.57 80.96
N ASP A 52 -21.26 20.39 81.44
CA ASP A 52 -21.24 19.13 80.67
C ASP A 52 -22.32 19.09 79.58
N ASP A 53 -23.52 19.65 79.81
CA ASP A 53 -24.55 19.80 78.77
C ASP A 53 -24.06 20.71 77.64
N VAL A 54 -23.46 21.85 78.02
CA VAL A 54 -22.88 22.81 77.06
C VAL A 54 -21.73 22.16 76.29
N ARG A 55 -20.90 21.35 76.95
CA ARG A 55 -19.80 20.61 76.33
C ARG A 55 -20.28 19.49 75.40
N LEU A 56 -21.35 18.78 75.78
CA LEU A 56 -21.99 17.76 74.95
C LEU A 56 -22.58 18.37 73.68
N LEU A 57 -23.30 19.48 73.80
CA LEU A 57 -23.84 20.24 72.68
C LEU A 57 -22.71 20.80 71.78
N ALA A 58 -21.65 21.37 72.36
CA ALA A 58 -20.50 21.86 71.60
C ALA A 58 -19.80 20.74 70.81
N ASN A 59 -19.60 19.57 71.42
CA ASN A 59 -19.03 18.40 70.76
C ASN A 59 -19.94 17.87 69.63
N GLY A 60 -21.25 17.79 69.87
CA GLY A 60 -22.23 17.38 68.86
C GLY A 60 -22.28 18.33 67.65
N LEU A 61 -22.26 19.64 67.90
CA LEU A 61 -22.18 20.66 66.85
C LEU A 61 -20.85 20.62 66.09
N LEU A 62 -19.72 20.36 66.77
CA LEU A 62 -18.41 20.17 66.14
C LEU A 62 -18.42 18.95 65.22
N GLN A 63 -18.95 17.82 65.68
CA GLN A 63 -19.02 16.57 64.91
C GLN A 63 -19.97 16.70 63.71
N LEU A 64 -21.09 17.41 63.86
CA LEU A 64 -21.99 17.76 62.76
C LEU A 64 -21.30 18.69 61.74
N GLY A 65 -20.52 19.68 62.21
CA GLY A 65 -19.72 20.55 61.34
C GLY A 65 -18.61 19.82 60.58
N GLN A 66 -18.05 18.76 61.16
CA GLN A 66 -17.08 17.88 60.51
C GLN A 66 -17.73 16.99 59.44
N SER A 67 -18.83 16.31 59.77
CA SER A 67 -19.52 15.42 58.82
C SER A 67 -20.15 16.20 57.65
N LEU A 68 -20.69 17.40 57.89
CA LEU A 68 -21.19 18.29 56.84
C LEU A 68 -20.05 18.77 55.92
N ARG A 69 -18.88 19.09 56.48
CA ARG A 69 -17.67 19.45 55.71
C ARG A 69 -17.21 18.28 54.82
N GLU A 70 -17.13 17.07 55.38
CA GLU A 70 -16.73 15.88 54.63
C GLU A 70 -17.72 15.55 53.51
N PHE A 71 -19.02 15.64 53.78
CA PHE A 71 -20.07 15.52 52.77
C PHE A 71 -19.87 16.52 51.62
N VAL A 72 -19.69 17.81 51.93
CA VAL A 72 -19.46 18.85 50.91
C VAL A 72 -18.19 18.58 50.07
N HIS A 73 -17.09 18.12 50.69
CA HIS A 73 -15.89 17.73 49.93
C HIS A 73 -16.15 16.52 49.02
N LYS A 74 -16.87 15.50 49.50
CA LYS A 74 -17.22 14.31 48.72
C LYS A 74 -18.14 14.65 47.54
N THR A 75 -19.17 15.45 47.76
CA THR A 75 -20.07 15.95 46.71
C THR A 75 -19.31 16.80 45.68
N LYS A 76 -18.40 17.69 46.11
CA LYS A 76 -17.53 18.45 45.19
C LYS A 76 -16.63 17.54 44.36
N GLY A 77 -16.09 16.47 44.93
CA GLY A 77 -15.34 15.44 44.21
C GLY A 77 -16.16 14.75 43.13
N GLN A 78 -17.39 14.31 43.47
CA GLN A 78 -18.32 13.69 42.54
C GLN A 78 -18.73 14.63 41.39
N ILE A 79 -19.00 15.90 41.70
CA ILE A 79 -19.33 16.92 40.69
C ILE A 79 -18.15 17.12 39.72
N ASN A 80 -16.91 17.16 40.21
CA ASN A 80 -15.72 17.30 39.36
C ASN A 80 -15.52 16.07 38.44
N ASP A 81 -15.72 14.85 38.94
CA ASP A 81 -15.66 13.61 38.14
C ASP A 81 -16.74 13.61 37.03
N ILE A 82 -17.96 14.05 37.35
CA ILE A 82 -19.05 14.22 36.37
C ILE A 82 -18.64 15.24 35.29
N PHE A 83 -18.09 16.41 35.66
CA PHE A 83 -17.64 17.40 34.68
C PHE A 83 -16.48 16.90 33.80
N GLN A 84 -15.53 16.12 34.34
CA GLN A 84 -14.47 15.50 33.56
C GLN A 84 -15.03 14.50 32.53
N LYS A 85 -15.97 13.65 32.95
CA LYS A 85 -16.66 12.70 32.06
C LYS A 85 -17.49 13.41 30.98
N LEU A 86 -18.16 14.52 31.32
CA LEU A 86 -18.91 15.33 30.36
C LEU A 86 -18.00 15.93 29.27
N ASN A 87 -16.85 16.47 29.66
CA ASN A 87 -15.86 17.05 28.75
C ASN A 87 -15.21 15.99 27.83
N ILE A 88 -14.94 14.78 28.36
CA ILE A 88 -14.51 13.64 27.53
C ILE A 88 -15.58 13.26 26.52
N PHE A 89 -16.85 13.17 26.95
CA PHE A 89 -17.98 12.82 26.09
C PHE A 89 -18.19 13.86 24.97
N ASP A 90 -18.16 15.15 25.29
CA ASP A 90 -18.32 16.24 24.32
C ASP A 90 -17.20 16.23 23.26
N ARG A 91 -15.95 16.01 23.69
CA ARG A 91 -14.81 15.82 22.77
C ARG A 91 -14.98 14.59 21.87
N SER A 92 -15.47 13.48 22.40
CA SER A 92 -15.78 12.27 21.61
C SER A 92 -16.95 12.49 20.64
N PHE A 93 -17.96 13.27 21.04
CA PHE A 93 -19.10 13.62 20.18
C PHE A 93 -18.67 14.53 19.02
N TYR A 94 -17.81 15.50 19.27
CA TYR A 94 -17.19 16.32 18.21
C TYR A 94 -16.38 15.45 17.22
N GLN A 95 -15.56 14.52 17.73
CA GLN A 95 -14.82 13.58 16.87
C GLN A 95 -15.76 12.68 16.04
N LEU A 96 -16.84 12.18 16.63
CA LEU A 96 -17.86 11.40 15.92
C LEU A 96 -18.54 12.22 14.82
N SER A 97 -18.85 13.49 15.09
CA SER A 97 -19.44 14.42 14.12
C SER A 97 -18.52 14.66 12.92
N VAL A 98 -17.23 14.91 13.16
CA VAL A 98 -16.22 15.06 12.09
C VAL A 98 -16.12 13.80 11.24
N VAL A 99 -15.98 12.62 11.86
CA VAL A 99 -15.93 11.33 11.14
C VAL A 99 -17.23 11.07 10.35
N THR A 100 -18.39 11.46 10.88
CA THR A 100 -19.69 11.37 10.17
C THR A 100 -19.72 12.28 8.94
N SER A 101 -19.08 13.46 8.99
CA SER A 101 -18.94 14.34 7.82
C SER A 101 -17.95 13.79 6.79
N GLU A 102 -16.81 13.23 7.19
CA GLU A 102 -15.86 12.54 6.29
C GLU A 102 -16.55 11.39 5.54
N ILE A 103 -17.30 10.53 6.25
CA ILE A 103 -18.04 9.39 5.66
C ILE A 103 -19.07 9.86 4.62
N LYS A 104 -19.77 10.97 4.89
CA LYS A 104 -20.78 11.51 3.96
C LYS A 104 -20.17 12.10 2.69
N GLU A 105 -18.96 12.66 2.78
CA GLU A 105 -18.20 13.12 1.61
C GLU A 105 -17.71 11.93 0.77
N GLU A 106 -17.17 10.89 1.42
CA GLU A 106 -16.78 9.63 0.74
C GLU A 106 -18.00 8.91 0.10
N GLU A 107 -19.21 9.02 0.66
CA GLU A 107 -20.44 8.46 0.07
C GLU A 107 -20.82 9.16 -1.25
N GLU A 108 -20.77 10.49 -1.31
CA GLU A 108 -21.05 11.23 -2.55
C GLU A 108 -19.93 11.08 -3.60
N GLU A 109 -18.67 10.90 -3.19
CA GLU A 109 -17.60 10.46 -4.12
C GLU A 109 -17.87 9.05 -4.66
N LEU A 110 -18.21 8.10 -3.79
CA LEU A 110 -18.52 6.73 -4.17
C LEU A 110 -19.66 6.71 -5.21
N LYS A 111 -20.73 7.45 -4.94
CA LYS A 111 -21.91 7.62 -5.81
C LYS A 111 -21.55 8.21 -7.19
N LYS A 112 -20.64 9.19 -7.27
CA LYS A 112 -20.07 9.68 -8.54
C LYS A 112 -19.33 8.56 -9.28
N THR A 113 -18.46 7.81 -8.60
CA THR A 113 -17.72 6.70 -9.25
C THR A 113 -18.64 5.58 -9.74
N THR A 114 -19.71 5.27 -9.01
CA THR A 114 -20.73 4.30 -9.41
C THR A 114 -21.50 4.76 -10.65
N SER A 115 -21.81 6.06 -10.75
CA SER A 115 -22.47 6.62 -11.94
C SER A 115 -21.56 6.53 -13.18
N PHE A 116 -20.27 6.86 -13.04
CA PHE A 116 -19.29 6.75 -14.13
C PHE A 116 -19.11 5.29 -14.58
N LEU A 117 -18.90 4.36 -13.65
CA LEU A 117 -18.79 2.93 -13.96
C LEU A 117 -20.04 2.37 -14.64
N LYS A 118 -21.23 2.90 -14.31
CA LYS A 118 -22.48 2.54 -15.00
C LYS A 118 -22.45 2.99 -16.47
N THR A 119 -22.09 4.25 -16.75
CA THR A 119 -21.98 4.77 -18.12
C THR A 119 -20.99 3.95 -18.95
N ASN A 120 -19.78 3.70 -18.43
CA ASN A 120 -18.77 2.92 -19.14
C ASN A 120 -19.24 1.48 -19.43
N ASN A 121 -20.03 0.88 -18.54
CA ASN A 121 -20.62 -0.45 -18.75
C ASN A 121 -21.72 -0.45 -19.82
N GLU A 122 -22.47 0.65 -19.96
CA GLU A 122 -23.43 0.85 -21.05
C GLU A 122 -22.71 1.08 -22.40
N GLU A 123 -21.58 1.79 -22.42
CA GLU A 123 -20.70 1.93 -23.59
C GLU A 123 -20.07 0.60 -24.02
N ILE A 124 -19.48 -0.16 -23.10
CA ILE A 124 -18.91 -1.50 -23.36
C ILE A 124 -19.98 -2.45 -23.90
N LYS A 125 -21.21 -2.38 -23.40
CA LYS A 125 -22.35 -3.16 -23.92
C LYS A 125 -22.68 -2.77 -25.37
N ASN A 126 -22.67 -1.49 -25.71
CA ASN A 126 -22.92 -1.02 -27.07
C ASN A 126 -21.80 -1.45 -28.04
N LEU A 127 -20.53 -1.32 -27.63
CA LEU A 127 -19.37 -1.82 -28.39
C LEU A 127 -19.44 -3.33 -28.60
N SER A 128 -19.85 -4.10 -27.59
CA SER A 128 -20.08 -5.55 -27.70
C SER A 128 -21.17 -5.87 -28.74
N MET A 129 -22.26 -5.12 -28.80
CA MET A 129 -23.29 -5.28 -29.83
C MET A 129 -22.76 -4.96 -31.24
N GLU A 130 -21.93 -3.92 -31.39
CA GLU A 130 -21.30 -3.57 -32.67
C GLU A 130 -20.31 -4.65 -33.14
N ILE A 131 -19.47 -5.17 -32.22
CA ILE A 131 -18.53 -6.25 -32.49
C ILE A 131 -19.26 -7.52 -32.94
N ASN A 132 -20.33 -7.92 -32.24
CA ASN A 132 -21.15 -9.06 -32.65
C ASN A 132 -21.79 -8.86 -34.04
N SER A 133 -22.23 -7.64 -34.36
CA SER A 133 -22.74 -7.31 -35.70
C SER A 133 -21.66 -7.49 -36.78
N LYS A 134 -20.45 -6.96 -36.55
CA LYS A 134 -19.30 -7.11 -37.47
C LYS A 134 -18.86 -8.57 -37.64
N ILE A 135 -18.82 -9.36 -36.56
CA ILE A 135 -18.51 -10.80 -36.61
C ILE A 135 -19.51 -11.54 -37.51
N ASN A 136 -20.82 -11.26 -37.39
CA ASN A 136 -21.83 -11.87 -38.24
C ASN A 136 -21.67 -11.49 -39.72
N GLY A 137 -21.31 -10.23 -40.01
CA GLY A 137 -20.99 -9.77 -41.38
C GLY A 137 -19.79 -10.53 -41.97
N ILE A 138 -18.69 -10.64 -41.22
CA ILE A 138 -17.48 -11.38 -41.64
C ILE A 138 -17.80 -12.87 -41.86
N LEU A 139 -18.68 -13.47 -41.05
CA LEU A 139 -19.13 -14.86 -41.23
C LEU A 139 -19.90 -15.05 -42.55
N GLN A 140 -20.74 -14.07 -42.92
CA GLN A 140 -21.48 -14.07 -44.18
C GLN A 140 -20.54 -13.86 -45.39
N GLU A 141 -19.58 -12.93 -45.30
CA GLU A 141 -18.54 -12.71 -46.32
C GLU A 141 -17.68 -13.97 -46.53
N ARG A 142 -17.23 -14.61 -45.45
CA ARG A 142 -16.52 -15.90 -45.50
C ARG A 142 -17.33 -16.95 -46.24
N THR A 143 -18.62 -17.06 -45.96
CA THR A 143 -19.52 -18.02 -46.61
C THR A 143 -19.65 -17.72 -48.12
N GLN A 144 -19.69 -16.44 -48.51
CA GLN A 144 -19.73 -16.03 -49.92
C GLN A 144 -18.39 -16.23 -50.64
N LEU A 145 -17.25 -16.06 -49.95
CA LEU A 145 -15.93 -16.38 -50.49
C LEU A 145 -15.78 -17.89 -50.70
N GLN A 146 -16.22 -18.70 -49.73
CA GLN A 146 -16.13 -20.15 -49.79
C GLN A 146 -16.95 -20.76 -50.95
N SER A 147 -18.12 -20.20 -51.27
CA SER A 147 -18.88 -20.62 -52.46
C SER A 147 -18.28 -20.14 -53.79
N LYS A 148 -17.63 -18.96 -53.81
CA LYS A 148 -16.84 -18.51 -54.97
C LYS A 148 -15.62 -19.42 -55.22
N VAL A 149 -14.92 -19.84 -54.17
CA VAL A 149 -13.80 -20.79 -54.26
C VAL A 149 -14.28 -22.12 -54.83
N GLY A 150 -15.34 -22.72 -54.30
CA GLY A 150 -15.89 -23.98 -54.83
C GLY A 150 -16.29 -23.90 -56.31
N ASN A 151 -16.84 -22.77 -56.78
CA ASN A 151 -17.14 -22.59 -58.21
C ASN A 151 -15.88 -22.45 -59.07
N LEU A 152 -14.81 -21.87 -58.54
CA LEU A 152 -13.51 -21.79 -59.21
C LEU A 152 -12.81 -23.16 -59.26
N GLU A 153 -12.93 -23.96 -58.20
CA GLU A 153 -12.44 -25.35 -58.15
C GLU A 153 -13.17 -26.24 -59.18
N GLU A 154 -14.50 -26.17 -59.25
CA GLU A 154 -15.32 -26.88 -60.25
C GLU A 154 -14.90 -26.50 -61.69
N ARG A 155 -14.68 -25.20 -61.95
CA ARG A 155 -14.18 -24.71 -63.24
C ARG A 155 -12.75 -25.19 -63.55
N LEU A 156 -11.86 -25.19 -62.55
CA LEU A 156 -10.49 -25.67 -62.69
C LEU A 156 -10.46 -27.18 -63.01
N GLN A 157 -11.32 -27.96 -62.34
CA GLN A 157 -11.48 -29.39 -62.56
C GLN A 157 -11.99 -29.68 -63.99
N GLY A 158 -13.00 -28.93 -64.45
CA GLY A 158 -13.53 -29.03 -65.81
C GLY A 158 -12.55 -28.60 -66.93
N LEU A 159 -11.56 -27.74 -66.60
CA LEU A 159 -10.46 -27.39 -67.51
C LEU A 159 -9.35 -28.45 -67.50
N SER A 160 -8.94 -28.94 -66.33
CA SER A 160 -7.98 -30.03 -66.16
C SER A 160 -8.37 -31.27 -66.98
N GLN A 161 -9.65 -31.63 -66.94
CA GLN A 161 -10.23 -32.77 -67.64
C GLN A 161 -10.24 -32.66 -69.19
N ARG A 162 -9.78 -31.54 -69.77
CA ARG A 162 -9.70 -31.32 -71.23
C ARG A 162 -8.29 -31.20 -71.79
N ILE A 163 -7.24 -31.15 -70.95
CA ILE A 163 -5.91 -30.68 -71.36
C ILE A 163 -4.79 -31.73 -71.18
N ILE A 164 -4.99 -32.77 -70.37
CA ILE A 164 -3.92 -33.70 -69.96
C ILE A 164 -3.94 -35.00 -70.80
N PRO A 165 -2.87 -35.32 -71.57
CA PRO A 165 -2.70 -36.64 -72.18
C PRO A 165 -2.55 -37.73 -71.12
N ALA A 166 -3.10 -38.93 -71.38
CA ALA A 166 -3.27 -39.99 -70.38
C ALA A 166 -1.99 -40.45 -69.66
N GLU A 167 -0.82 -40.24 -70.27
CA GLU A 167 0.49 -40.63 -69.75
C GLU A 167 0.88 -39.78 -68.52
N GLN A 168 0.75 -38.45 -68.62
CA GLN A 168 1.04 -37.50 -67.54
C GLN A 168 0.02 -37.53 -66.38
N LEU A 169 -1.19 -38.04 -66.63
CA LEU A 169 -2.22 -38.15 -65.60
C LEU A 169 -1.81 -39.13 -64.48
N SER A 170 -1.01 -40.16 -64.81
CA SER A 170 -0.53 -41.16 -63.85
C SER A 170 0.43 -40.56 -62.81
N GLU A 171 1.41 -39.76 -63.24
CA GLU A 171 2.37 -39.09 -62.37
C GLU A 171 1.69 -38.07 -61.45
N ILE A 172 0.75 -37.28 -61.99
CA ILE A 172 -0.03 -36.31 -61.20
C ILE A 172 -0.90 -37.01 -60.14
N THR A 173 -1.48 -38.18 -60.47
CA THR A 173 -2.27 -38.97 -59.51
C THR A 173 -1.39 -39.56 -58.41
N ALA A 174 -0.22 -40.10 -58.75
CA ALA A 174 0.74 -40.62 -57.77
C ALA A 174 1.28 -39.52 -56.84
N LEU A 175 1.61 -38.34 -57.39
CA LEU A 175 2.02 -37.18 -56.58
C LEU A 175 0.90 -36.70 -55.65
N ARG A 176 -0.36 -36.74 -56.09
CA ARG A 176 -1.52 -36.42 -55.25
C ARG A 176 -1.68 -37.40 -54.09
N GLU A 177 -1.55 -38.71 -54.33
CA GLU A 177 -1.60 -39.71 -53.25
C GLU A 177 -0.46 -39.52 -52.22
N VAL A 178 0.73 -39.13 -52.68
CA VAL A 178 1.85 -38.77 -51.78
C VAL A 178 1.54 -37.52 -50.96
N ILE A 179 0.92 -36.49 -51.55
CA ILE A 179 0.52 -35.25 -50.85
C ILE A 179 -0.57 -35.55 -49.80
N GLU A 180 -1.63 -36.27 -50.15
CA GLU A 180 -2.71 -36.62 -49.21
C GLU A 180 -2.19 -37.54 -48.07
N SER A 181 -1.21 -38.41 -48.38
CA SER A 181 -0.49 -39.21 -47.37
C SER A 181 0.38 -38.34 -46.44
N GLN A 182 1.14 -37.37 -46.99
CA GLN A 182 1.93 -36.43 -46.19
C GLN A 182 1.06 -35.52 -45.33
N GLU A 183 -0.05 -34.99 -45.85
CA GLU A 183 -0.98 -34.17 -45.09
C GLU A 183 -1.61 -34.95 -43.92
N LYS A 184 -1.96 -36.22 -44.13
CA LYS A 184 -2.41 -37.12 -43.06
C LYS A 184 -1.32 -37.35 -42.02
N THR A 185 -0.06 -37.51 -42.43
CA THR A 185 1.08 -37.63 -41.51
C THR A 185 1.34 -36.34 -40.72
N ILE A 186 1.25 -35.18 -41.35
CA ILE A 186 1.40 -33.86 -40.71
C ILE A 186 0.30 -33.65 -39.66
N ASN A 187 -0.96 -33.98 -39.98
CA ASN A 187 -2.07 -33.89 -39.04
C ASN A 187 -1.89 -34.84 -37.84
N ASN A 188 -1.44 -36.09 -38.07
CA ASN A 188 -1.11 -37.03 -36.99
C ASN A 188 0.02 -36.51 -36.10
N LEU A 189 1.07 -35.90 -36.67
CA LEU A 189 2.16 -35.27 -35.93
C LEU A 189 1.69 -34.06 -35.12
N LEU A 190 0.80 -33.22 -35.67
CA LEU A 190 0.21 -32.09 -34.96
C LEU A 190 -0.62 -32.54 -33.74
N VAL A 191 -1.39 -33.62 -33.88
CA VAL A 191 -2.12 -34.22 -32.74
C VAL A 191 -1.14 -34.75 -31.69
N ALA A 192 -0.09 -35.47 -32.09
CA ALA A 192 0.92 -36.01 -31.17
C ALA A 192 1.70 -34.90 -30.43
N VAL A 193 2.10 -33.82 -31.11
CA VAL A 193 2.75 -32.66 -30.50
C VAL A 193 1.81 -31.95 -29.52
N LYS A 194 0.53 -31.80 -29.87
CA LYS A 194 -0.46 -31.25 -28.95
C LYS A 194 -0.62 -32.12 -27.71
N GLU A 195 -0.74 -33.44 -27.85
CA GLU A 195 -0.92 -34.32 -26.71
C GLU A 195 0.33 -34.38 -25.81
N GLN A 196 1.54 -34.26 -26.37
CA GLN A 196 2.75 -34.03 -25.56
C GLN A 196 2.76 -32.68 -24.84
N HIS A 197 2.23 -31.62 -25.44
CA HIS A 197 2.07 -30.32 -24.79
C HIS A 197 1.06 -30.38 -23.63
N ASP A 198 -0.10 -31.00 -23.85
CA ASP A 198 -1.13 -31.22 -22.83
C ASP A 198 -0.60 -32.11 -21.68
N GLN A 199 0.26 -33.10 -21.97
CA GLN A 199 0.99 -33.89 -20.96
C GLN A 199 2.00 -33.06 -20.16
N LEU A 200 2.76 -32.16 -20.81
CA LEU A 200 3.74 -31.28 -20.13
C LEU A 200 3.05 -30.28 -19.20
N ASP A 201 1.94 -29.66 -19.60
CA ASP A 201 1.19 -28.73 -18.74
C ASP A 201 0.47 -29.48 -17.59
N ASN A 202 0.07 -30.74 -17.79
CA ASN A 202 -0.38 -31.62 -16.70
C ASN A 202 0.77 -31.96 -15.72
N GLN A 203 1.97 -32.28 -16.21
CA GLN A 203 3.15 -32.47 -15.34
C GLN A 203 3.47 -31.20 -14.55
N LYS A 204 3.50 -30.04 -15.21
CA LYS A 204 3.74 -28.72 -14.59
C LYS A 204 2.71 -28.33 -13.54
N THR A 205 1.42 -28.60 -13.77
CA THR A 205 0.38 -28.37 -12.74
C THR A 205 0.47 -29.37 -11.59
N ASN A 206 0.98 -30.59 -11.82
CA ASN A 206 1.24 -31.54 -10.73
C ASN A 206 2.52 -31.22 -9.95
N ILE A 207 3.57 -30.72 -10.61
CA ILE A 207 4.75 -30.13 -9.94
C ILE A 207 4.29 -28.97 -9.05
N LYS A 208 3.49 -28.04 -9.58
CA LYS A 208 2.96 -26.92 -8.79
C LYS A 208 2.11 -27.38 -7.58
N ARG A 209 1.28 -28.42 -7.73
CA ARG A 209 0.56 -29.04 -6.59
C ARG A 209 1.48 -29.76 -5.60
N LEU A 210 2.66 -30.21 -6.02
CA LEU A 210 3.66 -30.80 -5.13
C LEU A 210 4.44 -29.70 -4.40
N GLU A 211 4.80 -28.61 -5.07
CA GLU A 211 5.34 -27.38 -4.44
C GLU A 211 4.37 -26.82 -3.39
N GLU A 212 3.09 -26.69 -3.73
CA GLU A 212 2.02 -26.24 -2.82
C GLU A 212 1.83 -27.17 -1.60
N LYS A 213 2.17 -28.46 -1.71
CA LYS A 213 2.15 -29.43 -0.60
C LYS A 213 3.44 -29.43 0.23
N LEU A 214 4.60 -29.36 -0.42
CA LEU A 214 5.91 -29.25 0.23
C LEU A 214 6.03 -27.95 1.05
N ASN A 215 5.31 -26.89 0.64
CA ASN A 215 5.16 -25.65 1.39
C ASN A 215 4.16 -25.72 2.56
N TYR A 216 3.62 -26.90 2.89
CA TYR A 216 2.74 -27.13 4.06
C TYR A 216 3.38 -28.08 5.08
N ASP A 217 3.99 -29.18 4.61
CA ASP A 217 4.58 -30.22 5.48
C ASP A 217 6.11 -30.16 5.55
N SER A 218 6.67 -29.07 6.11
CA SER A 218 7.97 -29.15 6.82
C SER A 218 8.20 -27.94 7.74
N PHE A 219 8.14 -28.18 9.05
CA PHE A 219 8.84 -27.37 10.06
C PHE A 219 9.60 -28.33 10.98
N GLN A 220 10.90 -28.09 11.11
CA GLN A 220 11.84 -28.78 12.00
C GLN A 220 11.96 -30.31 11.84
N ASP A 221 13.05 -30.74 11.19
CA ASP A 221 14.13 -31.35 11.98
C ASP A 221 15.51 -31.18 11.32
N ALA A 222 16.58 -31.53 12.05
CA ALA A 222 17.99 -31.57 11.62
C ALA A 222 18.66 -30.26 11.14
N ILE A 223 19.23 -29.50 12.10
CA ILE A 223 20.39 -28.64 11.85
C ILE A 223 21.63 -29.39 12.37
N ASP A 224 22.58 -29.75 11.51
CA ASP A 224 24.00 -29.78 11.92
C ASP A 224 25.00 -29.66 10.74
N LYS A 225 25.96 -28.73 10.94
CA LYS A 225 27.21 -28.43 10.21
C LYS A 225 27.27 -28.12 8.69
N PRO A 226 28.34 -27.40 8.24
CA PRO A 226 28.48 -26.85 6.89
C PRO A 226 29.63 -27.43 6.04
N MET A 227 29.56 -27.17 4.73
CA MET A 227 30.63 -27.03 3.72
C MET A 227 29.90 -26.78 2.37
N ASP A 228 30.40 -26.17 1.30
CA ASP A 228 31.46 -25.19 1.02
C ASP A 228 31.50 -25.09 -0.52
N SER A 229 31.52 -23.89 -1.10
CA SER A 229 31.91 -23.63 -2.51
C SER A 229 31.08 -24.29 -3.66
N VAL A 230 31.64 -24.27 -4.89
CA VAL A 230 31.11 -24.76 -6.18
C VAL A 230 30.05 -23.81 -6.81
N PRO A 231 30.16 -23.44 -8.11
CA PRO A 231 30.48 -22.04 -8.40
C PRO A 231 29.49 -21.33 -9.34
N ALA A 232 29.83 -20.09 -9.69
CA ALA A 232 29.17 -19.36 -10.77
C ALA A 232 29.64 -19.86 -12.14
N ASP A 233 28.77 -20.53 -12.90
CA ASP A 233 28.98 -20.75 -14.33
C ASP A 233 27.65 -20.94 -15.09
N MET A 234 27.09 -19.83 -15.61
CA MET A 234 26.01 -19.82 -16.62
C MET A 234 25.91 -18.42 -17.25
N PHE A 235 26.98 -17.96 -17.89
CA PHE A 235 27.03 -16.67 -18.60
C PHE A 235 27.48 -16.78 -20.06
N GLU A 236 26.88 -17.74 -20.79
CA GLU A 236 26.98 -17.79 -22.24
C GLU A 236 25.60 -17.67 -22.91
N TYR A 237 25.63 -17.05 -24.11
CA TYR A 237 24.54 -16.60 -24.98
C TYR A 237 24.07 -15.14 -24.81
N LEU A 238 24.00 -14.47 -25.97
CA LEU A 238 23.64 -13.06 -26.19
C LEU A 238 24.67 -11.99 -25.74
N THR A 239 25.85 -12.00 -26.37
CA THR A 239 26.31 -10.89 -27.25
C THR A 239 27.42 -11.37 -28.18
N GLY A 240 27.51 -10.79 -29.40
CA GLY A 240 28.48 -11.21 -30.41
C GLY A 240 29.70 -10.29 -30.48
N ASN A 241 30.86 -10.88 -30.81
CA ASN A 241 32.11 -10.23 -31.24
C ASN A 241 32.54 -8.95 -30.49
N SER A 242 33.22 -9.13 -29.36
CA SER A 242 34.35 -8.29 -28.96
C SER A 242 35.35 -9.11 -28.14
N THR A 243 36.63 -8.76 -28.22
CA THR A 243 37.72 -9.52 -27.61
C THR A 243 37.81 -9.29 -26.11
N ASP A 244 38.00 -10.39 -25.37
CA ASP A 244 38.82 -10.51 -24.14
C ASP A 244 38.98 -9.21 -23.34
N LEU A 245 37.91 -8.80 -22.65
CA LEU A 245 37.92 -7.61 -21.81
C LEU A 245 38.62 -7.92 -20.48
N ASP A 246 39.83 -7.37 -20.32
CA ASP A 246 40.52 -7.36 -19.03
C ASP A 246 39.58 -6.77 -17.96
N VAL A 247 39.37 -7.54 -16.88
CA VAL A 247 38.49 -7.22 -15.75
C VAL A 247 38.96 -5.94 -15.01
N ASN A 248 40.08 -5.35 -15.41
CA ASN A 248 40.61 -4.07 -14.91
C ASN A 248 40.20 -2.82 -15.72
N ASP A 249 39.69 -2.93 -16.96
CA ASP A 249 39.22 -1.76 -17.77
C ASP A 249 37.68 -1.61 -17.82
N LEU A 250 36.95 -2.45 -17.08
CA LEU A 250 35.50 -2.30 -16.92
C LEU A 250 35.16 -0.93 -16.28
N PRO A 251 34.23 -0.14 -16.87
CA PRO A 251 33.92 1.19 -16.38
C PRO A 251 33.30 1.13 -14.97
N ARG A 252 33.63 2.10 -14.12
CA ARG A 252 33.16 2.13 -12.72
C ARG A 252 31.67 2.42 -12.57
N ASP A 253 31.08 3.15 -13.51
CA ASP A 253 29.64 3.42 -13.60
C ASP A 253 29.24 3.89 -15.02
N CYS A 254 27.95 4.17 -15.22
CA CYS A 254 27.43 4.70 -16.49
C CYS A 254 27.92 6.11 -16.84
N SER A 255 28.33 6.92 -15.85
CA SER A 255 28.88 8.25 -16.10
C SER A 255 30.28 8.15 -16.71
N GLU A 256 31.12 7.25 -16.21
CA GLU A 256 32.43 6.95 -16.83
C GLU A 256 32.26 6.37 -18.24
N LEU A 257 31.35 5.41 -18.42
CA LEU A 257 31.05 4.81 -19.72
C LEU A 257 30.63 5.86 -20.77
N PHE A 258 29.81 6.85 -20.38
CA PHE A 258 29.48 7.99 -21.22
C PHE A 258 30.72 8.83 -21.58
N THR A 259 31.63 9.09 -20.62
CA THR A 259 32.90 9.79 -20.92
C THR A 259 33.88 8.98 -21.77
N LYS A 260 33.79 7.63 -21.78
CA LYS A 260 34.49 6.76 -22.74
C LYS A 260 33.86 6.81 -24.16
N GLY A 261 32.74 7.51 -24.34
CA GLY A 261 32.13 7.81 -25.65
C GLY A 261 30.88 7.01 -26.01
N GLU A 262 30.35 6.20 -25.09
CA GLU A 262 29.06 5.51 -25.31
C GLU A 262 27.88 6.47 -25.18
N ALA A 263 26.97 6.43 -26.14
CA ALA A 263 25.81 7.30 -26.27
C ALA A 263 24.47 6.55 -26.23
N ASN A 264 24.48 5.22 -26.27
CA ASN A 264 23.26 4.39 -26.28
C ASN A 264 22.81 4.04 -24.86
N SER A 265 21.51 4.13 -24.60
CA SER A 265 20.91 3.59 -23.36
C SER A 265 20.69 2.09 -23.49
N GLY A 266 21.00 1.31 -22.44
CA GLY A 266 20.96 -0.15 -22.50
C GLY A 266 21.55 -0.84 -21.28
N ILE A 267 21.73 -2.16 -21.36
CA ILE A 267 22.35 -2.95 -20.28
C ILE A 267 23.87 -3.07 -20.50
N TYR A 268 24.64 -2.62 -19.52
CA TYR A 268 26.11 -2.66 -19.54
C TYR A 268 26.66 -3.37 -18.29
N VAL A 269 27.87 -3.92 -18.40
CA VAL A 269 28.63 -4.43 -17.25
C VAL A 269 29.52 -3.30 -16.73
N ILE A 270 29.42 -3.02 -15.43
CA ILE A 270 30.27 -2.06 -14.72
C ILE A 270 31.02 -2.77 -13.59
N LYS A 271 32.08 -2.14 -13.09
CA LYS A 271 32.85 -2.60 -11.93
C LYS A 271 33.19 -1.43 -11.00
N PRO A 272 32.27 -1.02 -10.12
CA PRO A 272 32.60 -0.13 -9.01
C PRO A 272 33.80 -0.60 -8.18
N SER A 273 34.50 0.36 -7.60
CA SER A 273 35.64 0.15 -6.71
C SER A 273 35.29 -0.81 -5.58
N GLU A 274 36.17 -1.80 -5.35
CA GLU A 274 35.97 -2.89 -4.36
C GLU A 274 34.75 -3.81 -4.60
N SER A 275 34.11 -3.76 -5.79
CA SER A 275 33.03 -4.70 -6.15
C SER A 275 33.44 -5.72 -7.22
N GLU A 276 32.74 -6.85 -7.20
CA GLU A 276 32.66 -7.73 -8.37
C GLU A 276 31.94 -7.01 -9.52
N PRO A 277 32.23 -7.35 -10.80
CA PRO A 277 31.48 -6.83 -11.94
C PRO A 277 29.98 -7.18 -11.89
N PHE A 278 29.11 -6.25 -12.30
CA PHE A 278 27.68 -6.53 -12.42
C PHE A 278 27.00 -5.75 -13.54
N LYS A 279 25.86 -6.29 -14.01
CA LYS A 279 25.01 -5.64 -15.01
C LYS A 279 24.14 -4.53 -14.39
N VAL A 280 24.04 -3.40 -15.09
CA VAL A 280 23.17 -2.25 -14.80
C VAL A 280 22.45 -1.80 -16.06
N TYR A 281 21.34 -1.07 -15.91
CA TYR A 281 20.78 -0.27 -17.00
C TYR A 281 21.39 1.13 -16.97
N CYS A 282 22.11 1.51 -18.02
CA CYS A 282 22.59 2.86 -18.23
C CYS A 282 21.59 3.66 -19.06
N GLU A 283 21.27 4.85 -18.58
CA GLU A 283 20.47 5.84 -19.30
C GLU A 283 21.41 6.98 -19.73
N MET A 284 21.69 7.05 -21.02
CA MET A 284 22.59 8.04 -21.63
C MET A 284 21.74 9.19 -22.20
N GLY A 285 21.99 10.42 -21.72
CA GLY A 285 21.32 11.63 -22.19
C GLY A 285 22.30 12.71 -22.64
N SER A 286 21.79 13.89 -23.02
CA SER A 286 22.61 15.07 -23.32
C SER A 286 23.52 15.50 -22.17
N ASP A 287 23.08 15.23 -20.95
CA ASP A 287 23.64 15.77 -19.71
C ASP A 287 24.58 14.76 -19.02
N GLY A 288 24.81 13.59 -19.63
CA GLY A 288 25.67 12.52 -19.13
C GLY A 288 24.99 11.15 -19.06
N GLY A 289 25.78 10.14 -18.68
CA GLY A 289 25.30 8.79 -18.39
C GLY A 289 24.89 8.62 -16.92
N SER A 290 23.70 8.08 -16.69
CA SER A 290 23.13 7.81 -15.36
C SER A 290 22.86 6.32 -15.16
N THR A 291 23.14 5.82 -13.96
CA THR A 291 22.93 4.40 -13.60
C THR A 291 21.57 4.23 -12.96
N VAL A 292 20.66 3.46 -13.56
CA VAL A 292 19.32 3.24 -12.99
C VAL A 292 19.41 2.21 -11.85
N ILE A 293 18.95 2.56 -10.65
CA ILE A 293 19.00 1.70 -9.45
C ILE A 293 17.63 1.14 -9.03
N GLN A 294 16.55 1.80 -9.43
CA GLN A 294 15.16 1.36 -9.22
C GLN A 294 14.30 1.85 -10.37
N ARG A 295 13.37 1.02 -10.84
CA ARG A 295 12.34 1.40 -11.81
C ARG A 295 11.01 0.73 -11.46
N ARG A 296 9.92 1.51 -11.51
CA ARG A 296 8.51 1.07 -11.41
C ARG A 296 7.74 1.65 -12.59
N VAL A 297 7.13 0.81 -13.40
CA VAL A 297 6.31 1.20 -14.57
C VAL A 297 4.93 0.52 -14.59
N ASP A 298 4.81 -0.65 -13.98
CA ASP A 298 3.57 -1.44 -13.88
C ASP A 298 3.63 -2.40 -12.66
N ASP A 299 2.66 -3.31 -12.55
CA ASP A 299 2.55 -4.30 -11.47
C ASP A 299 3.18 -5.67 -11.78
N SER A 300 3.95 -5.81 -12.87
CA SER A 300 4.56 -7.09 -13.28
C SER A 300 5.63 -7.66 -12.33
N LEU A 301 6.07 -6.89 -11.33
CA LEU A 301 7.01 -7.32 -10.32
C LEU A 301 6.55 -6.93 -8.91
N ASP A 302 6.51 -7.92 -8.01
CA ASP A 302 6.26 -7.69 -6.60
C ASP A 302 7.53 -7.18 -5.88
N PHE A 303 7.35 -6.11 -5.10
CA PHE A 303 8.38 -5.49 -4.28
C PHE A 303 8.25 -5.84 -2.79
N GLU A 304 7.24 -6.61 -2.36
CA GLU A 304 7.10 -7.13 -0.98
C GLU A 304 8.09 -8.27 -0.66
N GLN A 305 9.35 -8.07 -1.06
CA GLN A 305 10.47 -9.02 -0.98
C GLN A 305 11.20 -8.97 0.38
N LEU A 306 11.85 -10.09 0.72
CA LEU A 306 12.66 -10.27 1.93
C LEU A 306 14.03 -9.56 1.86
N TRP A 307 14.72 -9.44 3.00
CA TRP A 307 16.00 -8.74 3.12
C TRP A 307 17.03 -9.20 2.09
N GLU A 308 17.22 -10.51 1.93
CA GLU A 308 18.24 -11.08 1.04
C GLU A 308 18.04 -10.66 -0.42
N LYS A 309 16.77 -10.57 -0.87
CA LYS A 309 16.40 -10.08 -2.21
C LYS A 309 16.71 -8.59 -2.34
N TYR A 310 16.38 -7.78 -1.33
CA TYR A 310 16.73 -6.36 -1.31
C TYR A 310 18.24 -6.11 -1.26
N GLU A 311 19.03 -6.99 -0.65
CA GLU A 311 20.48 -6.90 -0.61
C GLU A 311 21.15 -7.31 -1.93
N LYS A 312 20.70 -8.40 -2.56
CA LYS A 312 21.23 -8.93 -3.83
C LYS A 312 20.70 -8.23 -5.08
N GLY A 313 19.48 -7.67 -5.02
CA GLY A 313 18.73 -7.14 -6.16
C GLY A 313 17.75 -8.16 -6.76
N PHE A 314 16.71 -7.66 -7.43
CA PHE A 314 15.66 -8.47 -8.06
C PHE A 314 14.96 -7.70 -9.20
N GLY A 315 14.36 -8.43 -10.14
CA GLY A 315 13.63 -7.87 -11.28
C GLY A 315 14.39 -7.93 -12.59
N ASP A 316 13.91 -7.15 -13.55
CA ASP A 316 14.39 -7.07 -14.94
C ASP A 316 14.89 -5.64 -15.22
N LEU A 317 16.16 -5.51 -15.60
CA LEU A 317 16.84 -4.23 -15.82
C LEU A 317 16.18 -3.35 -16.90
N GLU A 318 15.44 -3.95 -17.84
CA GLU A 318 14.70 -3.19 -18.86
C GLU A 318 13.33 -2.73 -18.35
N LYS A 319 12.76 -3.44 -17.37
CA LYS A 319 11.39 -3.24 -16.84
C LYS A 319 11.43 -2.79 -15.38
N ASN A 320 10.60 -3.38 -14.51
CA ASN A 320 10.66 -3.15 -13.08
C ASN A 320 11.87 -3.86 -12.46
N PHE A 321 12.65 -3.16 -11.62
CA PHE A 321 13.70 -3.79 -10.82
C PHE A 321 14.12 -2.96 -9.60
N TRP A 322 14.85 -3.64 -8.71
CA TRP A 322 15.67 -3.07 -7.65
C TRP A 322 17.10 -3.60 -7.79
N LEU A 323 18.09 -2.73 -7.92
CA LEU A 323 19.46 -3.13 -8.25
C LEU A 323 20.13 -3.97 -7.15
N GLY A 324 19.79 -3.73 -5.88
CA GLY A 324 20.35 -4.42 -4.70
C GLY A 324 21.23 -3.52 -3.84
N LEU A 325 20.99 -3.50 -2.52
CA LEU A 325 21.66 -2.61 -1.57
C LEU A 325 23.18 -2.74 -1.60
N LYS A 326 23.72 -3.96 -1.73
CA LYS A 326 25.17 -4.19 -1.82
C LYS A 326 25.79 -3.49 -3.04
N LYS A 327 25.07 -3.47 -4.17
CA LYS A 327 25.51 -2.80 -5.41
C LYS A 327 25.34 -1.28 -5.29
N ILE A 328 24.21 -0.82 -4.76
CA ILE A 328 23.94 0.62 -4.53
C ILE A 328 25.01 1.24 -3.60
N HIS A 329 25.43 0.51 -2.55
CA HIS A 329 26.53 0.90 -1.66
C HIS A 329 27.88 1.04 -2.38
N SER A 330 28.19 0.14 -3.34
CA SER A 330 29.48 0.15 -4.03
C SER A 330 29.74 1.42 -4.84
N PHE A 331 28.69 2.12 -5.32
CA PHE A 331 28.85 3.45 -5.91
C PHE A 331 29.29 4.47 -4.85
N THR A 332 28.62 4.52 -3.70
CA THR A 332 28.91 5.53 -2.65
C THR A 332 30.24 5.33 -1.94
N GLN A 333 30.94 4.21 -2.18
CA GLN A 333 32.36 4.02 -1.81
C GLN A 333 33.32 4.76 -2.74
N GLN A 334 32.93 5.09 -3.98
CA GLN A 334 33.84 5.66 -5.00
C GLN A 334 33.99 7.18 -4.92
N GLY A 335 33.01 7.87 -4.32
CA GLY A 335 32.94 9.32 -4.29
C GLY A 335 31.53 9.84 -4.02
N ALA A 336 31.31 11.13 -4.28
CA ALA A 336 29.99 11.75 -4.16
C ALA A 336 29.11 11.42 -5.37
N TYR A 337 27.88 10.97 -5.11
CA TYR A 337 26.87 10.73 -6.14
C TYR A 337 25.66 11.63 -5.94
N VAL A 338 24.99 11.99 -7.04
CA VAL A 338 23.66 12.59 -7.03
C VAL A 338 22.65 11.48 -7.28
N LEU A 339 21.71 11.31 -6.35
CA LEU A 339 20.50 10.53 -6.55
C LEU A 339 19.46 11.43 -7.20
N ARG A 340 19.02 11.05 -8.41
CA ARG A 340 17.84 11.61 -9.07
C ARG A 340 16.67 10.65 -8.93
N VAL A 341 15.49 11.22 -8.72
CA VAL A 341 14.21 10.52 -8.63
C VAL A 341 13.23 11.20 -9.59
N ASP A 342 12.92 10.55 -10.70
CA ASP A 342 11.85 10.97 -11.62
C ASP A 342 10.54 10.26 -11.23
N LEU A 343 9.42 10.98 -11.28
CA LEU A 343 8.13 10.59 -10.72
C LEU A 343 6.97 10.96 -11.66
N GLU A 344 5.98 10.08 -11.80
CA GLU A 344 4.74 10.36 -12.55
C GLU A 344 3.51 10.10 -11.67
N ASP A 345 2.55 11.02 -11.64
CA ASP A 345 1.29 10.87 -10.90
C ASP A 345 0.14 10.31 -11.77
N TRP A 346 -0.95 9.87 -11.12
CA TRP A 346 -2.16 9.37 -11.81
C TRP A 346 -3.04 10.46 -12.47
N LYS A 347 -2.42 11.58 -12.86
CA LYS A 347 -2.97 12.65 -13.72
C LYS A 347 -1.95 13.07 -14.80
N GLU A 348 -0.90 12.28 -15.03
CA GLU A 348 0.19 12.55 -15.98
C GLU A 348 1.03 13.78 -15.59
N GLY A 349 1.03 14.15 -14.29
CA GLY A 349 1.96 15.10 -13.71
C GLY A 349 3.35 14.47 -13.55
N ASN A 350 4.31 14.92 -14.36
CA ASN A 350 5.72 14.56 -14.23
C ASN A 350 6.41 15.48 -13.23
N HIS A 351 7.15 14.88 -12.30
CA HIS A 351 7.81 15.53 -11.17
C HIS A 351 9.24 14.98 -11.01
N TRP A 352 10.14 15.75 -10.39
CA TRP A 352 11.53 15.33 -10.19
C TRP A 352 12.13 15.83 -8.87
N ALA A 353 13.13 15.08 -8.40
CA ALA A 353 13.85 15.35 -7.18
C ALA A 353 15.32 14.91 -7.30
N GLU A 354 16.26 15.75 -6.90
CA GLU A 354 17.69 15.43 -6.80
C GLU A 354 18.23 15.68 -5.39
N TYR A 355 19.15 14.82 -4.95
CA TYR A 355 19.81 14.86 -3.65
C TYR A 355 21.28 14.47 -3.79
N SER A 356 22.17 15.08 -3.01
CA SER A 356 23.46 14.44 -2.71
C SER A 356 23.21 13.17 -1.88
N PHE A 357 23.77 12.04 -2.30
CA PHE A 357 23.41 10.71 -1.80
C PHE A 357 24.63 9.93 -1.28
N THR A 358 24.46 9.32 -0.11
CA THR A 358 25.39 8.35 0.48
C THR A 358 24.59 7.21 1.10
N LEU A 359 25.07 5.97 0.96
CA LEU A 359 24.52 4.79 1.63
C LEU A 359 25.61 4.17 2.50
N GLU A 360 25.27 3.84 3.74
CA GLU A 360 26.17 3.17 4.69
C GLU A 360 26.29 1.66 4.44
N GLY A 361 27.30 1.03 5.06
CA GLY A 361 27.60 -0.39 4.87
C GLY A 361 26.59 -1.38 5.48
N PRO A 362 26.75 -2.69 5.19
CA PRO A 362 25.90 -3.75 5.74
C PRO A 362 25.91 -3.80 7.27
N SER A 363 27.05 -3.43 7.88
CA SER A 363 27.28 -3.34 9.33
C SER A 363 26.39 -2.30 10.01
N MET A 364 26.09 -1.19 9.34
CA MET A 364 25.17 -0.16 9.84
C MET A 364 23.71 -0.46 9.50
N GLY A 365 23.44 -1.40 8.58
CA GLY A 365 22.10 -1.74 8.09
C GLY A 365 21.67 -0.91 6.88
N TYR A 366 22.62 -0.54 6.00
CA TYR A 366 22.39 0.30 4.82
C TYR A 366 21.64 1.60 5.15
N SER A 367 22.16 2.38 6.08
CA SER A 367 21.57 3.68 6.46
C SER A 367 21.65 4.68 5.32
N LEU A 368 20.52 5.30 4.99
CA LEU A 368 20.43 6.36 3.98
C LEU A 368 20.95 7.68 4.52
N TYR A 369 21.76 8.39 3.75
CA TYR A 369 22.02 9.82 3.95
C TYR A 369 21.72 10.59 2.67
N VAL A 370 20.82 11.57 2.79
CA VAL A 370 20.46 12.51 1.73
C VAL A 370 20.59 13.95 2.21
N SER A 371 21.06 14.83 1.33
CA SER A 371 21.22 16.26 1.56
C SER A 371 21.12 17.04 0.24
N ASN A 372 21.25 18.38 0.29
CA ASN A 372 21.25 19.27 -0.88
C ASN A 372 20.05 19.07 -1.83
N TYR A 373 18.84 19.04 -1.26
CA TYR A 373 17.61 18.81 -2.02
C TYR A 373 17.36 19.88 -3.10
N SER A 374 17.00 19.42 -4.30
CA SER A 374 16.40 20.22 -5.37
C SER A 374 15.25 19.44 -6.01
N GLY A 375 14.18 20.11 -6.43
CA GLY A 375 13.02 19.46 -7.05
C GLY A 375 11.81 20.39 -7.15
N ASP A 376 10.74 19.90 -7.78
CA ASP A 376 9.51 20.66 -7.99
C ASP A 376 8.38 20.33 -6.98
N LEU A 377 8.49 19.18 -6.31
CA LEU A 377 7.67 18.82 -5.14
C LEU A 377 8.31 19.33 -3.83
N PRO A 378 7.61 19.27 -2.68
CA PRO A 378 8.24 19.45 -1.38
C PRO A 378 9.04 18.19 -0.98
N ASP A 379 10.13 18.39 -0.24
CA ASP A 379 11.03 17.30 0.21
C ASP A 379 10.27 16.25 1.04
N ALA A 380 10.46 14.99 0.66
CA ALA A 380 9.84 13.83 1.26
C ALA A 380 10.83 12.70 1.59
N MET A 381 12.14 12.95 1.53
CA MET A 381 13.19 12.03 1.99
C MET A 381 14.11 12.62 3.06
N ALA A 382 14.05 13.93 3.35
CA ALA A 382 14.75 14.56 4.48
C ALA A 382 14.54 13.83 5.83
N ASN A 383 13.34 13.30 6.07
CA ASN A 383 13.03 12.54 7.30
C ASN A 383 13.59 11.11 7.30
N SER A 384 13.98 10.57 6.15
CA SER A 384 14.56 9.22 6.02
C SER A 384 16.10 9.24 6.11
N THR A 385 16.72 10.42 6.23
CA THR A 385 18.16 10.56 6.46
C THR A 385 18.55 10.00 7.84
N GLY A 386 19.63 9.24 7.91
CA GLY A 386 20.05 8.47 9.08
C GLY A 386 19.20 7.22 9.39
N MET A 387 18.16 6.90 8.61
CA MET A 387 17.34 5.71 8.82
C MET A 387 17.98 4.48 8.18
N ARG A 388 17.87 3.33 8.86
CA ARG A 388 18.29 2.02 8.34
C ARG A 388 17.27 1.48 7.33
N PHE A 389 17.75 0.75 6.32
CA PHE A 389 16.84 0.00 5.46
C PHE A 389 16.11 -1.06 6.29
N SER A 390 14.83 -1.31 6.01
CA SER A 390 14.01 -2.31 6.70
C SER A 390 13.13 -3.06 5.72
N THR A 391 12.90 -4.35 5.98
CA THR A 391 12.01 -5.25 5.23
C THR A 391 11.04 -5.95 6.19
N THR A 392 10.11 -6.74 5.64
CA THR A 392 9.08 -7.47 6.41
C THR A 392 9.67 -8.52 7.38
N ASP A 393 10.79 -9.13 7.01
CA ASP A 393 11.59 -10.07 7.80
C ASP A 393 12.63 -9.38 8.69
N ARG A 394 13.21 -8.26 8.26
CA ARG A 394 14.23 -7.51 9.00
C ARG A 394 13.77 -6.08 9.28
N ASN A 395 12.98 -5.94 10.34
CA ASN A 395 12.53 -4.65 10.84
C ASN A 395 13.64 -3.98 11.68
N ASN A 396 14.24 -2.90 11.15
CA ASN A 396 15.24 -2.08 11.86
C ASN A 396 14.64 -0.75 12.40
N GLU A 397 13.31 -0.62 12.52
CA GLU A 397 12.63 0.57 13.05
C GLU A 397 13.11 0.91 14.47
N ASN A 398 13.67 2.11 14.64
CA ASN A 398 14.35 2.51 15.88
C ASN A 398 13.40 2.97 17.01
N HIS A 399 12.08 2.71 16.90
CA HIS A 399 11.05 3.35 17.75
C HIS A 399 9.90 2.44 18.21
N ARG A 400 9.43 2.70 19.44
CA ARG A 400 8.55 1.83 20.24
C ARG A 400 7.06 1.85 19.86
N ASN A 401 6.66 2.49 18.75
CA ASN A 401 5.24 2.67 18.37
C ASN A 401 4.79 1.62 17.33
N SER A 402 4.48 0.42 17.83
CA SER A 402 4.14 -0.80 17.09
C SER A 402 2.99 -0.73 16.07
N ASN A 403 2.22 0.37 16.01
CA ASN A 403 1.03 0.50 15.17
C ASN A 403 1.32 0.87 13.71
N CYS A 404 2.51 1.39 13.39
CA CYS A 404 2.81 1.90 12.04
C CYS A 404 3.48 0.87 11.13
N SER A 405 4.44 0.11 11.67
CA SER A 405 5.19 -0.95 10.98
C SER A 405 4.31 -1.88 10.12
N ARG A 406 3.19 -2.35 10.69
CA ARG A 406 2.23 -3.28 10.05
C ARG A 406 1.43 -2.69 8.87
N SER A 407 1.69 -1.44 8.48
CA SER A 407 0.93 -0.70 7.45
C SER A 407 1.70 -0.44 6.15
N TYR A 408 2.98 -0.83 6.06
CA TYR A 408 3.81 -0.66 4.88
C TYR A 408 4.02 -2.00 4.14
N THR A 409 4.51 -1.94 2.92
CA THR A 409 4.84 -3.09 2.04
C THR A 409 6.10 -2.75 1.26
N GLY A 410 6.92 -3.77 1.00
CA GLY A 410 8.25 -3.59 0.39
C GLY A 410 9.28 -2.98 1.34
N GLY A 411 10.53 -2.96 0.89
CA GLY A 411 11.68 -2.51 1.66
C GLY A 411 12.01 -1.04 1.46
N TRP A 412 12.22 -0.29 2.54
CA TRP A 412 12.58 1.13 2.51
C TRP A 412 13.31 1.59 3.78
N TRP A 413 13.79 2.82 3.76
CA TRP A 413 14.40 3.52 4.89
C TRP A 413 13.34 4.18 5.79
N PHE A 414 12.52 3.38 6.47
CA PHE A 414 11.34 3.87 7.20
C PHE A 414 11.65 4.61 8.51
N ASN A 415 10.87 5.66 8.77
CA ASN A 415 10.78 6.48 9.98
C ASN A 415 9.32 6.53 10.48
N ALA A 416 9.10 7.02 11.70
CA ALA A 416 7.84 6.94 12.45
C ALA A 416 6.61 7.50 11.70
N CYS A 417 5.94 6.59 10.99
CA CYS A 417 4.57 6.70 10.50
C CYS A 417 4.29 7.70 9.36
N ARG A 418 5.28 8.33 8.72
CA ARG A 418 5.03 9.44 7.77
C ARG A 418 5.74 9.37 6.41
N GLU A 419 6.50 8.30 6.13
CA GLU A 419 7.40 8.21 4.97
C GLU A 419 6.72 8.28 3.58
N THR A 420 7.49 8.75 2.60
CA THR A 420 7.52 8.25 1.22
C THR A 420 7.80 6.76 1.19
N ASN A 421 7.27 6.05 0.18
CA ASN A 421 7.70 4.70 -0.16
C ASN A 421 7.56 4.48 -1.67
N LEU A 422 8.69 4.37 -2.38
CA LEU A 422 8.71 4.08 -3.83
C LEU A 422 8.73 2.57 -4.14
N ASN A 423 9.03 1.76 -3.13
CA ASN A 423 9.04 0.30 -3.18
C ASN A 423 7.72 -0.33 -2.69
N GLY A 424 6.68 0.49 -2.49
CA GLY A 424 5.33 0.05 -2.12
C GLY A 424 4.70 -0.88 -3.18
N ARG A 425 3.61 -1.53 -2.81
CA ARG A 425 2.81 -2.33 -3.75
C ARG A 425 2.25 -1.44 -4.86
N TYR A 426 2.27 -1.92 -6.09
CA TYR A 426 1.64 -1.21 -7.21
C TYR A 426 0.11 -1.26 -7.04
N LEU A 427 -0.56 -0.11 -7.14
CA LEU A 427 -2.01 0.01 -6.89
C LEU A 427 -2.69 0.79 -8.04
N TRP A 428 -3.22 0.05 -9.01
CA TRP A 428 -3.87 0.59 -10.23
C TRP A 428 -5.07 1.52 -9.96
N LEU A 429 -5.74 1.33 -8.82
CA LEU A 429 -6.87 2.15 -8.38
C LEU A 429 -6.41 3.05 -7.23
N ARG A 430 -6.83 4.33 -7.24
CA ARG A 430 -6.68 5.23 -6.08
C ARG A 430 -7.28 4.56 -4.85
N ALA A 431 -6.41 4.04 -3.98
CA ALA A 431 -6.80 3.25 -2.83
C ALA A 431 -7.83 3.98 -1.96
N LYS A 432 -8.90 3.29 -1.57
CA LYS A 432 -9.91 3.83 -0.64
C LYS A 432 -9.42 3.63 0.81
N GLY A 433 -9.60 4.66 1.64
CA GLY A 433 -9.08 4.70 3.01
C GLY A 433 -7.57 4.99 3.13
N ARG A 434 -7.19 5.60 4.26
CA ARG A 434 -5.81 6.08 4.53
C ARG A 434 -4.78 4.93 4.65
N SER A 435 -5.19 3.75 5.10
CA SER A 435 -4.32 2.58 5.29
C SER A 435 -3.82 2.01 3.96
N MET A 436 -4.72 1.73 3.02
CA MET A 436 -4.36 1.16 1.71
C MET A 436 -3.46 2.10 0.90
N ARG A 437 -3.63 3.42 1.02
CA ARG A 437 -2.75 4.41 0.37
C ARG A 437 -1.28 4.32 0.84
N ARG A 438 -1.04 3.97 2.10
CA ARG A 438 0.31 3.81 2.69
C ARG A 438 1.03 2.53 2.26
N LYS A 439 0.28 1.56 1.71
CA LYS A 439 0.83 0.38 1.02
C LYS A 439 1.15 0.64 -0.45
N GLY A 440 0.70 1.77 -1.01
CA GLY A 440 0.97 2.14 -2.40
C GLY A 440 2.36 2.72 -2.62
N ILE A 441 2.72 2.90 -3.90
CA ILE A 441 3.83 3.75 -4.31
C ILE A 441 3.42 5.22 -4.08
N HIS A 442 4.11 5.94 -3.19
CA HIS A 442 3.72 7.30 -2.82
C HIS A 442 4.86 8.21 -2.37
N TRP A 443 4.81 9.47 -2.77
CA TRP A 443 5.65 10.58 -2.26
C TRP A 443 4.90 11.30 -1.15
N LYS A 444 5.50 11.45 0.04
CA LYS A 444 4.85 12.03 1.21
C LYS A 444 5.75 13.03 1.95
N PRO A 445 5.71 14.33 1.58
CA PRO A 445 6.43 15.34 2.33
C PRO A 445 5.88 15.49 3.75
N GLY A 446 6.76 15.84 4.70
CA GLY A 446 6.40 15.97 6.12
C GLY A 446 5.24 16.95 6.35
N THR A 447 5.22 18.03 5.57
CA THR A 447 4.13 19.00 5.44
C THR A 447 3.59 19.00 4.02
N GLY A 448 2.28 18.74 3.83
CA GLY A 448 1.63 18.72 2.52
C GLY A 448 0.68 17.52 2.33
N PRO A 449 0.13 17.33 1.13
CA PRO A 449 -0.69 16.16 0.76
C PRO A 449 0.18 14.89 0.65
N SER A 450 -0.39 13.80 0.12
CA SER A 450 0.35 12.61 -0.31
C SER A 450 0.10 12.40 -1.79
N TYR A 451 1.16 12.23 -2.57
CA TYR A 451 1.06 11.98 -4.01
C TYR A 451 1.07 10.48 -4.24
N SER A 452 0.02 9.96 -4.89
CA SER A 452 -0.02 8.56 -5.33
C SER A 452 0.65 8.49 -6.68
N LEU A 453 1.63 7.60 -6.84
CA LEU A 453 2.50 7.55 -8.01
C LEU A 453 2.09 6.42 -8.95
N LYS A 454 2.24 6.65 -10.24
CA LYS A 454 2.04 5.70 -11.34
C LYS A 454 3.38 5.07 -11.69
N THR A 455 4.34 5.86 -12.15
CA THR A 455 5.72 5.39 -12.43
C THR A 455 6.74 6.10 -11.55
N THR A 456 7.86 5.42 -11.26
CA THR A 456 9.01 5.97 -10.52
C THR A 456 10.30 5.45 -11.10
N LYS A 457 11.33 6.29 -11.13
CA LYS A 457 12.68 5.90 -11.55
C LYS A 457 13.70 6.56 -10.63
N MET A 458 14.62 5.77 -10.07
CA MET A 458 15.75 6.27 -9.28
C MET A 458 17.04 6.02 -10.03
N THR A 459 17.86 7.05 -10.21
CA THR A 459 19.16 6.95 -10.90
C THR A 459 20.28 7.58 -10.08
N LEU A 460 21.49 7.02 -10.20
CA LEU A 460 22.71 7.58 -9.65
C LEU A 460 23.59 8.08 -10.79
N ARG A 461 24.05 9.33 -10.67
CA ARG A 461 25.09 9.93 -11.52
C ARG A 461 26.23 10.41 -10.63
N SER A 462 27.47 10.29 -11.13
CA SER A 462 28.62 10.85 -10.40
C SER A 462 28.41 12.36 -10.22
N ALA A 463 28.70 12.89 -9.03
CA ALA A 463 28.61 14.33 -8.82
C ALA A 463 29.72 15.03 -9.63
N PRO A 464 29.43 16.16 -10.29
CA PRO A 464 30.50 16.95 -10.90
C PRO A 464 31.50 17.33 -9.81
N ALA A 465 32.80 17.14 -10.08
CA ALA A 465 33.83 17.58 -9.17
C ALA A 465 33.63 19.08 -8.88
N ALA A 466 33.72 19.47 -7.61
CA ALA A 466 33.62 20.87 -7.22
C ALA A 466 34.86 21.60 -7.75
N ASP A 467 34.73 22.20 -8.94
CA ASP A 467 35.81 22.93 -9.59
C ASP A 467 36.38 23.99 -8.64
N GLY A 468 37.70 23.95 -8.49
CA GLY A 468 38.42 24.68 -7.45
C GLY A 468 38.49 26.18 -7.72
N PHE A 469 37.38 26.89 -7.48
CA PHE A 469 37.37 28.35 -7.37
C PHE A 469 38.23 28.78 -6.17
N LYS A 470 39.45 29.21 -6.49
CA LYS A 470 40.40 29.90 -5.61
C LYS A 470 40.02 31.36 -5.42
#